data_AF-A0A7X4EGM2-F1
#
_entry.id   AF-A0A7X4EGM2-F1
#
_cell.length_a   1.000
_cell.length_b   1.000
_cell.length_c   1.000
_cell.angle_alpha   90.00
_cell.angle_beta   90.00
_cell.angle_gamma   90.00
#
_symmetry.space_group_name_H-M   'P 1'
#
loop_
_entity.id
_entity.type
_entity.pdbx_description
1 polymer ?
#
loop_
_entity_poly.entity_id
_entity_poly.type
_entity_poly.pdbx_seq_one_letter_code
_entity_poly.pdbx_strand_id
1 'polypeptide(L)'
;MIPLSTGVAEGATAHASGATFDPLYNRISARYNKHLWRKQRQAFEGSGAQMQGLREGAEKGTRAGSGGVARPDILLIGCVKGKLEWASRVAAKDLYVSALWRCRRKYAEQSGIPWFILSAKYGLVNPETRIAWYDLSLGDLPAAQRRAWSHRVVDALVSRYPSVEGKVVEVHAGKDYVDYGLESGLTDAGMVVQRPLLGIPIGRHLGWYRERGASEN
;
A
#
# COMPACT_ATOMS: atom_id res chain seq x y z
N MET A 1 37.62 -50.77 36.84
CA MET A 1 36.24 -50.43 37.23
C MET A 1 36.16 -48.91 37.22
N ILE A 2 35.51 -48.32 36.20
CA ILE A 2 35.39 -46.86 36.01
C ILE A 2 33.89 -46.52 36.00
N PRO A 3 33.49 -45.36 36.55
CA PRO A 3 32.38 -44.63 35.95
C PRO A 3 32.65 -43.12 35.74
N LEU A 4 32.27 -42.69 34.53
CA LEU A 4 31.40 -41.56 34.15
C LEU A 4 31.75 -40.08 34.43
N SER A 5 31.95 -39.37 33.31
CA SER A 5 31.11 -38.24 32.80
C SER A 5 31.63 -36.80 32.87
N THR A 6 31.11 -36.01 31.92
CA THR A 6 31.27 -34.58 31.57
C THR A 6 32.45 -34.26 30.64
N GLY A 7 32.29 -33.58 29.50
CA GLY A 7 31.14 -32.97 28.83
C GLY A 7 31.70 -31.97 27.82
N VAL A 8 31.51 -32.23 26.52
CA VAL A 8 32.00 -31.39 25.42
C VAL A 8 30.94 -30.35 25.09
N ALA A 9 31.32 -29.08 25.00
CA ALA A 9 30.48 -28.02 24.43
C ALA A 9 31.31 -27.18 23.46
N GLU A 10 31.18 -27.51 22.17
CA GLU A 10 31.48 -26.64 21.03
C GLU A 10 30.46 -25.49 20.99
N GLY A 11 30.94 -24.25 20.93
CA GLY A 11 30.13 -23.06 20.70
C GLY A 11 30.25 -22.59 19.26
N ALA A 12 29.42 -23.15 18.39
CA ALA A 12 29.38 -22.85 16.96
C ALA A 12 28.61 -21.54 16.64
N THR A 13 29.28 -20.68 15.87
CA THR A 13 28.78 -19.88 14.73
C THR A 13 27.42 -19.18 14.83
N ALA A 14 27.48 -17.84 14.75
CA ALA A 14 26.36 -16.94 14.51
C ALA A 14 25.58 -17.29 13.22
N HIS A 15 24.29 -17.59 13.37
CA HIS A 15 23.36 -17.72 12.24
C HIS A 15 22.81 -16.35 11.84
N ALA A 16 23.34 -15.80 10.74
CA ALA A 16 22.67 -14.74 9.98
C ALA A 16 21.45 -15.34 9.27
N SER A 17 20.25 -15.07 9.79
CA SER A 17 18.98 -15.42 9.15
C SER A 17 18.78 -14.51 7.93
N GLY A 18 19.02 -15.05 6.74
CA GLY A 18 18.69 -14.41 5.48
C GLY A 18 17.17 -14.30 5.33
N ALA A 19 16.64 -13.08 5.41
CA ALA A 19 15.27 -12.77 5.06
C ALA A 19 15.06 -12.97 3.54
N THR A 20 14.88 -14.23 3.11
CA THR A 20 14.49 -14.57 1.75
C THR A 20 13.04 -14.15 1.53
N PHE A 21 12.80 -13.32 0.51
CA PHE A 21 11.46 -12.86 0.12
C PHE A 21 10.54 -14.05 -0.23
N ASP A 22 9.32 -14.04 0.34
CA ASP A 22 8.36 -15.15 0.32
C ASP A 22 7.83 -15.48 -1.10
N PRO A 23 8.01 -16.72 -1.61
CA PRO A 23 7.48 -17.19 -2.89
C PRO A 23 5.95 -17.13 -3.03
N LEU A 24 5.19 -16.99 -1.93
CA LEU A 24 3.73 -16.82 -1.96
C LEU A 24 3.30 -15.52 -2.65
N TYR A 25 4.18 -14.52 -2.75
CA TYR A 25 3.94 -13.26 -3.48
C TYR A 25 3.52 -13.50 -4.94
N ASN A 26 4.22 -14.39 -5.66
CA ASN A 26 3.93 -14.67 -7.07
C ASN A 26 2.64 -15.48 -7.26
N ARG A 27 2.25 -16.31 -6.29
CA ARG A 27 1.04 -17.17 -6.39
C ARG A 27 -0.25 -16.44 -6.01
N ILE A 28 -0.22 -15.52 -5.06
CA ILE A 28 -1.40 -14.72 -4.66
C ILE A 28 -1.79 -13.72 -5.76
N SER A 29 -0.80 -13.14 -6.43
CA SER A 29 -0.99 -12.07 -7.43
C SER A 29 -1.61 -12.55 -8.75
N ALA A 30 -1.28 -13.74 -9.24
CA ALA A 30 -1.72 -14.19 -10.57
C ALA A 30 -3.16 -14.74 -10.59
N ARG A 31 -3.60 -15.45 -9.54
CA ARG A 31 -4.87 -16.22 -9.56
C ARG A 31 -6.09 -15.43 -9.09
N TYR A 32 -5.91 -14.44 -8.21
CA TYR A 32 -7.01 -13.64 -7.64
C TYR A 32 -7.38 -12.42 -8.52
N ASN A 33 -6.44 -11.94 -9.34
CA ASN A 33 -6.57 -10.73 -10.16
C ASN A 33 -7.48 -10.89 -11.40
N LYS A 34 -7.90 -12.09 -11.83
CA LYS A 34 -8.75 -12.23 -13.05
C LYS A 34 -10.26 -12.15 -12.76
N HIS A 35 -10.71 -12.55 -11.58
CA HIS A 35 -12.14 -12.76 -11.30
C HIS A 35 -12.86 -11.50 -10.74
N LEU A 36 -12.14 -10.62 -10.02
CA LEU A 36 -12.73 -9.44 -9.40
C LEU A 36 -12.93 -8.26 -10.36
N TRP A 37 -12.20 -8.22 -11.48
CA TRP A 37 -12.39 -7.24 -12.55
C TRP A 37 -13.78 -7.32 -13.20
N ARG A 38 -14.38 -8.51 -13.27
CA ARG A 38 -15.75 -8.67 -13.81
C ARG A 38 -16.81 -8.00 -12.93
N LYS A 39 -16.66 -8.07 -11.61
CA LYS A 39 -17.62 -7.47 -10.67
C LYS A 39 -17.45 -5.95 -10.53
N GLN A 40 -16.22 -5.44 -10.61
CA GLN A 40 -15.97 -4.00 -10.49
C GLN A 40 -16.15 -3.22 -11.82
N ARG A 41 -15.94 -3.85 -12.98
CA ARG A 41 -16.23 -3.23 -14.29
C ARG A 41 -17.74 -2.99 -14.51
N GLN A 42 -18.59 -3.91 -14.06
CA GLN A 42 -20.05 -3.71 -14.09
C GLN A 42 -20.52 -2.53 -13.23
N ALA A 43 -19.83 -2.24 -12.11
CA ALA A 43 -20.12 -1.06 -11.29
C ALA A 43 -19.65 0.25 -11.95
N PHE A 44 -18.60 0.20 -12.79
CA PHE A 44 -18.01 1.38 -13.44
C PHE A 44 -18.68 1.71 -14.80
N GLU A 45 -19.06 0.70 -15.58
CA GLU A 45 -19.80 0.87 -16.84
C GLU A 45 -21.22 1.44 -16.62
N GLY A 46 -21.83 1.20 -15.46
CA GLY A 46 -23.10 1.81 -15.07
C GLY A 46 -23.04 3.31 -14.78
N SER A 47 -21.86 3.85 -14.44
CA SER A 47 -21.67 5.29 -14.17
C SER A 47 -21.14 6.08 -15.39
N GLY A 48 -20.60 5.38 -16.40
CA GLY A 48 -20.06 6.00 -17.62
C GLY A 48 -21.10 6.60 -18.55
N ALA A 49 -22.35 6.15 -18.49
CA ALA A 49 -23.45 6.64 -19.33
C ALA A 49 -23.86 8.10 -19.04
N GLN A 50 -23.47 8.66 -17.89
CA GLN A 50 -23.81 10.03 -17.50
C GLN A 50 -22.72 11.06 -17.82
N MET A 51 -21.53 10.62 -18.27
CA MET A 51 -20.37 11.49 -18.54
C MET A 51 -20.18 11.86 -20.03
N GLN A 52 -21.08 11.43 -20.92
CA GLN A 52 -20.97 11.74 -22.36
C GLN A 52 -21.55 13.12 -22.72
N GLY A 53 -22.36 13.74 -21.86
CA GLY A 53 -22.97 15.05 -22.09
C GLY A 53 -22.12 16.28 -21.72
N LEU A 54 -20.91 16.09 -21.16
CA LEU A 54 -20.07 17.20 -20.66
C LEU A 54 -18.80 17.47 -21.51
N ARG A 55 -18.61 16.75 -22.62
CA ARG A 55 -17.39 16.86 -23.45
C ARG A 55 -17.44 17.91 -24.56
N GLU A 56 -18.60 18.47 -24.89
CA GLU A 56 -18.71 19.43 -26.02
C GLU A 56 -18.55 20.90 -25.64
N GLY A 57 -18.35 21.24 -24.35
CA GLY A 57 -18.26 22.63 -23.88
C GLY A 57 -16.85 23.17 -23.58
N ALA A 58 -15.80 22.36 -23.67
CA ALA A 58 -14.50 22.69 -23.05
C ALA A 58 -13.44 23.27 -24.01
N GLU A 59 -13.83 23.92 -25.12
CA GLU A 59 -12.88 24.60 -26.02
C GLU A 59 -12.83 26.13 -25.89
N LYS A 60 -13.58 26.74 -24.97
CA LYS A 60 -13.45 28.20 -24.73
C LYS A 60 -13.49 28.54 -23.25
N GLY A 61 -12.32 28.71 -22.64
CA GLY A 61 -12.23 29.23 -21.28
C GLY A 61 -10.88 29.08 -20.62
N THR A 62 -9.86 29.75 -21.13
CA THR A 62 -8.70 30.09 -20.27
C THR A 62 -9.20 31.06 -19.19
N ARG A 63 -9.37 30.56 -17.97
CA ARG A 63 -9.33 31.37 -16.75
C ARG A 63 -8.58 30.61 -15.67
N ALA A 64 -7.48 31.20 -15.22
CA ALA A 64 -6.79 30.83 -14.00
C ALA A 64 -7.79 30.80 -12.84
N GLY A 65 -7.93 29.64 -12.19
CA GLY A 65 -8.79 29.42 -11.04
C GLY A 65 -8.12 28.45 -10.09
N SER A 66 -7.90 28.88 -8.85
CA SER A 66 -7.58 28.13 -7.63
C SER A 66 -7.11 26.68 -7.80
N GLY A 67 -5.83 26.43 -7.52
CA GLY A 67 -5.19 25.11 -7.55
C GLY A 67 -5.83 24.08 -6.61
N GLY A 68 -6.91 23.45 -7.07
CA GLY A 68 -7.46 22.24 -6.47
C GLY A 68 -6.52 21.08 -6.79
N VAL A 69 -6.08 20.38 -5.75
CA VAL A 69 -5.32 19.13 -5.89
C VAL A 69 -6.24 18.12 -6.59
N ALA A 70 -5.82 17.58 -7.74
CA ALA A 70 -6.62 16.63 -8.50
C ALA A 70 -7.00 15.42 -7.62
N ARG A 71 -8.27 14.97 -7.72
CA ARG A 71 -8.76 13.80 -6.98
C ARG A 71 -7.90 12.56 -7.32
N PRO A 72 -7.45 11.77 -6.34
CA PRO A 72 -6.65 10.58 -6.62
C PRO A 72 -7.43 9.48 -7.36
N ASP A 73 -6.74 8.78 -8.24
CA ASP A 73 -7.22 7.55 -8.89
C ASP A 73 -6.96 6.31 -8.01
N ILE A 74 -5.91 6.37 -7.18
CA ILE A 74 -5.41 5.24 -6.38
C ILE A 74 -4.92 5.75 -5.03
N LEU A 75 -5.27 5.04 -3.95
CA LEU A 75 -4.69 5.26 -2.62
C LEU A 75 -3.71 4.14 -2.24
N LEU A 76 -2.52 4.51 -1.75
CA LEU A 76 -1.55 3.59 -1.18
C LEU A 76 -1.42 3.83 0.32
N ILE A 77 -1.84 2.84 1.11
CA ILE A 77 -1.88 2.95 2.57
C ILE A 77 -0.73 2.15 3.19
N GLY A 78 0.19 2.86 3.86
CA GLY A 78 1.29 2.24 4.61
C GLY A 78 0.77 1.42 5.79
N CYS A 79 1.28 0.19 5.92
CA CYS A 79 0.97 -0.65 7.07
C CYS A 79 1.56 -0.09 8.38
N VAL A 80 1.25 -0.74 9.50
CA VAL A 80 1.68 -0.32 10.84
C VAL A 80 2.24 -1.50 11.66
N LYS A 81 2.93 -1.18 12.75
CA LYS A 81 3.49 -2.19 13.67
C LYS A 81 2.40 -3.06 14.29
N GLY A 82 1.38 -2.44 14.90
CA GLY A 82 0.30 -3.14 15.59
C GLY A 82 -0.53 -4.03 14.65
N LYS A 83 -0.52 -5.33 14.91
CA LYS A 83 -1.22 -6.38 14.14
C LYS A 83 -1.99 -7.30 15.08
N LEU A 84 -3.03 -7.96 14.57
CA LEU A 84 -3.69 -9.09 15.23
C LEU A 84 -2.71 -10.24 15.33
N GLU A 85 -2.27 -10.44 16.56
CA GLU A 85 -1.22 -11.34 16.94
C GLU A 85 -1.71 -12.81 16.82
N TRP A 86 -0.88 -13.72 16.32
CA TRP A 86 -1.22 -15.13 16.00
C TRP A 86 -2.39 -15.37 15.03
N ALA A 87 -2.81 -14.36 14.27
CA ALA A 87 -3.81 -14.54 13.22
C ALA A 87 -3.29 -15.46 12.10
N SER A 88 -3.95 -16.61 11.90
CA SER A 88 -3.57 -17.60 10.88
C SER A 88 -3.68 -17.02 9.46
N ARG A 89 -4.88 -16.56 9.05
CA ARG A 89 -5.09 -15.73 7.85
C ARG A 89 -6.36 -14.87 7.96
N VAL A 90 -6.21 -13.55 7.95
CA VAL A 90 -7.32 -12.57 7.94
C VAL A 90 -7.20 -11.65 6.72
N ALA A 91 -8.27 -10.96 6.34
CA ALA A 91 -8.16 -9.95 5.27
C ALA A 91 -7.11 -8.90 5.67
N ALA A 92 -6.30 -8.46 4.71
CA ALA A 92 -5.18 -7.57 4.98
C ALA A 92 -5.61 -6.27 5.67
N LYS A 93 -6.81 -5.77 5.36
CA LYS A 93 -7.40 -4.60 6.03
C LYS A 93 -7.70 -4.80 7.52
N ASP A 94 -7.93 -6.04 7.94
CA ASP A 94 -8.29 -6.44 9.30
C ASP A 94 -7.06 -6.88 10.11
N LEU A 95 -5.92 -7.17 9.46
CA LEU A 95 -4.71 -7.59 10.17
C LEU A 95 -4.16 -6.50 11.09
N TYR A 96 -4.23 -5.23 10.69
CA TYR A 96 -3.59 -4.14 11.43
C TYR A 96 -4.57 -3.44 12.38
N VAL A 97 -4.11 -3.03 13.56
CA VAL A 97 -5.00 -2.63 14.66
C VAL A 97 -4.68 -1.31 15.34
N SER A 98 -3.64 -0.59 14.92
CA SER A 98 -3.29 0.69 15.55
C SER A 98 -4.35 1.77 15.29
N ALA A 99 -4.41 2.79 16.15
CA ALA A 99 -5.31 3.93 15.95
C ALA A 99 -5.08 4.63 14.60
N LEU A 100 -3.81 4.82 14.21
CA LEU A 100 -3.45 5.38 12.92
C LEU A 100 -3.95 4.52 11.76
N TRP A 101 -3.86 3.19 11.87
CA TRP A 101 -4.39 2.29 10.85
C TRP A 101 -5.89 2.41 10.72
N ARG A 102 -6.63 2.44 11.83
CA ARG A 102 -8.09 2.59 11.81
C ARG A 102 -8.51 3.87 11.10
N CYS A 103 -7.84 5.00 11.37
CA CYS A 103 -8.10 6.26 10.66
C CYS A 103 -7.76 6.19 9.17
N ARG A 104 -6.60 5.64 8.81
CA ARG A 104 -6.17 5.43 7.42
C ARG A 104 -7.16 4.57 6.63
N ARG A 105 -7.53 3.44 7.21
CA ARG A 105 -8.49 2.52 6.62
C ARG A 105 -9.84 3.18 6.44
N LYS A 106 -10.36 3.86 7.48
CA LYS A 106 -11.63 4.58 7.39
C LYS A 106 -11.61 5.61 6.25
N TYR A 107 -10.55 6.42 6.17
CA TYR A 107 -10.36 7.38 5.09
C TYR A 107 -10.38 6.72 3.71
N ALA A 108 -9.63 5.62 3.54
CA ALA A 108 -9.58 4.90 2.26
C ALA A 108 -10.93 4.26 1.89
N GLU A 109 -11.63 3.64 2.84
CA GLU A 109 -12.94 3.03 2.64
C GLU A 109 -14.02 4.08 2.29
N GLN A 110 -13.95 5.28 2.89
CA GLN A 110 -14.90 6.36 2.61
C GLN A 110 -14.63 7.09 1.29
N SER A 111 -13.39 7.09 0.79
CA SER A 111 -13.01 7.85 -0.41
C SER A 111 -13.72 7.42 -1.72
N GLY A 112 -14.24 6.20 -1.76
CA GLY A 112 -14.71 5.55 -3.00
C GLY A 112 -13.60 5.30 -4.04
N ILE A 113 -12.34 5.50 -3.67
CA ILE A 113 -11.17 5.33 -4.55
C ILE A 113 -10.57 3.93 -4.34
N PRO A 114 -10.14 3.23 -5.41
CA PRO A 114 -9.38 1.99 -5.27
C PRO A 114 -8.15 2.17 -4.39
N TRP A 115 -7.97 1.29 -3.40
CA TRP A 115 -6.86 1.39 -2.46
C TRP A 115 -6.14 0.07 -2.22
N PHE A 116 -4.86 0.18 -1.90
CA PHE A 116 -3.98 -0.94 -1.62
C PHE A 116 -3.14 -0.69 -0.37
N ILE A 117 -2.69 -1.78 0.23
CA ILE A 117 -1.86 -1.77 1.44
C ILE A 117 -0.41 -1.99 1.05
N LEU A 118 0.46 -1.09 1.50
CA LEU A 118 1.91 -1.27 1.44
C LEU A 118 2.37 -2.07 2.66
N SER A 119 2.50 -3.38 2.49
CA SER A 119 3.01 -4.31 3.50
C SER A 119 4.54 -4.46 3.36
N ALA A 120 5.25 -4.38 4.48
CA ALA A 120 6.70 -4.63 4.49
C ALA A 120 7.04 -6.04 3.97
N LYS A 121 6.27 -7.06 4.38
CA LYS A 121 6.47 -8.46 3.96
C LYS A 121 5.86 -8.75 2.58
N TYR A 122 4.62 -8.35 2.36
CA TYR A 122 3.84 -8.79 1.20
C TYR A 122 3.82 -7.81 0.02
N GLY A 123 4.49 -6.65 0.13
CA GLY A 123 4.51 -5.65 -0.93
C GLY A 123 3.15 -4.97 -1.09
N LEU A 124 2.61 -4.97 -2.31
CA LEU A 124 1.36 -4.30 -2.66
C LEU A 124 0.15 -5.25 -2.56
N VAL A 125 -0.68 -5.06 -1.54
CA VAL A 125 -1.73 -6.02 -1.16
C VAL A 125 -3.13 -5.42 -1.34
N ASN A 126 -4.04 -6.18 -1.96
CA ASN A 126 -5.46 -5.80 -1.98
C ASN A 126 -6.06 -5.99 -0.58
N PRO A 127 -6.89 -5.05 -0.08
CA PRO A 127 -7.42 -5.07 1.29
C PRO A 127 -8.16 -6.35 1.68
N GLU A 128 -8.78 -7.04 0.73
CA GLU A 128 -9.52 -8.30 0.96
C GLU A 128 -8.62 -9.55 0.91
N THR A 129 -7.34 -9.39 0.54
CA THR A 129 -6.40 -10.51 0.46
C THR A 129 -6.19 -11.11 1.84
N ARG A 130 -6.44 -12.40 2.00
CA ARG A 130 -6.16 -13.10 3.25
C ARG A 130 -4.65 -13.29 3.45
N ILE A 131 -4.08 -12.63 4.44
CA ILE A 131 -2.64 -12.71 4.80
C ILE A 131 -2.46 -13.18 6.24
N ALA A 132 -1.33 -13.84 6.49
CA ALA A 132 -0.94 -14.29 7.83
C ALA A 132 -0.21 -13.17 8.58
N TRP A 133 -0.21 -13.27 9.91
CA TRP A 133 0.62 -12.44 10.78
C TRP A 133 2.10 -12.47 10.38
N TYR A 134 2.80 -11.37 10.66
CA TYR A 134 4.24 -11.23 10.47
C TYR A 134 4.79 -10.12 11.34
N ASP A 135 6.07 -10.23 11.73
CA ASP A 135 6.83 -9.14 12.35
C ASP A 135 7.99 -8.74 11.44
N LEU A 136 7.75 -7.73 10.62
CA LEU A 136 8.75 -7.14 9.74
C LEU A 136 8.43 -5.65 9.57
N SER A 137 9.40 -4.80 9.87
CA SER A 137 9.39 -3.40 9.46
C SER A 137 10.21 -3.22 8.20
N LEU A 138 9.73 -2.40 7.27
CA LEU A 138 10.51 -2.05 6.08
C LEU A 138 11.77 -1.25 6.44
N GLY A 139 11.71 -0.49 7.54
CA GLY A 139 12.86 0.27 8.07
C GLY A 139 14.00 -0.60 8.59
N ASP A 140 13.74 -1.85 8.96
CA ASP A 140 14.76 -2.80 9.44
C ASP A 140 15.55 -3.42 8.28
N LEU A 141 15.08 -3.25 7.04
CA LEU A 141 15.73 -3.80 5.86
C LEU A 141 16.89 -2.92 5.37
N PRO A 142 17.97 -3.52 4.83
CA PRO A 142 19.01 -2.79 4.11
C PRO A 142 18.45 -1.94 2.97
N ALA A 143 19.10 -0.82 2.66
CA ALA A 143 18.65 0.10 1.61
C ALA A 143 18.44 -0.58 0.24
N ALA A 144 19.30 -1.55 -0.11
CA ALA A 144 19.17 -2.33 -1.34
C ALA A 144 17.88 -3.18 -1.36
N GLN A 145 17.50 -3.77 -0.22
CA GLN A 145 16.26 -4.56 -0.11
C GLN A 145 15.02 -3.67 -0.14
N ARG A 146 15.09 -2.46 0.44
CA ARG A 146 14.03 -1.45 0.34
C ARG A 146 13.83 -1.01 -1.12
N ARG A 147 14.91 -0.74 -1.85
CA ARG A 147 14.86 -0.45 -3.29
C ARG A 147 14.21 -1.59 -4.08
N ALA A 148 14.65 -2.82 -3.85
CA ALA A 148 14.06 -3.99 -4.50
C ALA A 148 12.57 -4.17 -4.15
N TRP A 149 12.18 -3.86 -2.91
CA TRP A 149 10.78 -3.84 -2.49
C TRP A 149 9.99 -2.76 -3.26
N SER A 150 10.53 -1.55 -3.39
CA SER A 150 9.88 -0.45 -4.13
C SER A 150 9.65 -0.80 -5.59
N HIS A 151 10.67 -1.33 -6.29
CA HIS A 151 10.52 -1.79 -7.68
C HIS A 151 9.40 -2.82 -7.83
N ARG A 152 9.36 -3.84 -6.96
CA ARG A 152 8.29 -4.86 -7.00
C ARG A 152 6.89 -4.28 -6.77
N VAL A 153 6.77 -3.27 -5.92
CA VAL A 153 5.50 -2.60 -5.66
C VAL A 153 5.05 -1.79 -6.87
N VAL A 154 5.96 -1.05 -7.51
CA VAL A 154 5.69 -0.30 -8.74
C VAL A 154 5.26 -1.25 -9.85
N ASP A 155 6.04 -2.31 -10.12
CA ASP A 155 5.71 -3.31 -11.15
C ASP A 155 4.33 -3.93 -10.91
N ALA A 156 4.03 -4.28 -9.65
CA ALA A 156 2.75 -4.84 -9.29
C ALA A 156 1.60 -3.85 -9.43
N LEU A 157 1.83 -2.55 -9.23
CA LEU A 157 0.81 -1.53 -9.45
C LEU A 157 0.58 -1.33 -10.95
N VAL A 158 1.64 -1.12 -11.72
CA VAL A 158 1.60 -0.93 -13.17
C VAL A 158 0.89 -2.10 -13.85
N SER A 159 1.22 -3.33 -13.46
CA SER A 159 0.61 -4.55 -14.01
C SER A 159 -0.91 -4.68 -13.73
N ARG A 160 -1.47 -3.87 -12.83
CA ARG A 160 -2.92 -3.89 -12.54
C ARG A 160 -3.71 -3.00 -13.48
N TYR A 161 -3.10 -2.05 -14.19
CA TYR A 161 -3.82 -1.11 -15.03
C TYR A 161 -3.37 -1.25 -16.49
N PRO A 162 -4.29 -1.16 -17.47
CA PRO A 162 -3.91 -1.15 -18.89
C PRO A 162 -2.98 0.03 -19.23
N SER A 163 -3.17 1.16 -18.55
CA SER A 163 -2.28 2.31 -18.57
C SER A 163 -2.30 3.00 -17.22
N VAL A 164 -1.14 3.50 -16.79
CA VAL A 164 -0.94 4.28 -15.56
C VAL A 164 -0.57 5.74 -15.84
N GLU A 165 -0.35 6.11 -17.09
CA GLU A 165 0.05 7.46 -17.50
C GLU A 165 -0.97 8.50 -17.01
N GLY A 166 -0.49 9.56 -16.37
CA GLY A 166 -1.28 10.64 -15.81
C GLY A 166 -2.12 10.28 -14.57
N LYS A 167 -2.10 9.03 -14.09
CA LYS A 167 -2.87 8.64 -12.90
C LYS A 167 -2.32 9.31 -11.65
N VAL A 168 -3.24 9.78 -10.80
CA VAL A 168 -2.91 10.37 -9.51
C VAL A 168 -2.89 9.30 -8.44
N VAL A 169 -1.73 9.10 -7.80
CA VAL A 169 -1.53 8.15 -6.71
C VAL A 169 -1.29 8.90 -5.41
N GLU A 170 -2.20 8.78 -4.46
CA GLU A 170 -2.05 9.40 -3.15
C GLU A 170 -1.47 8.39 -2.14
N VAL A 171 -0.37 8.78 -1.48
CA VAL A 171 0.42 7.90 -0.62
C VAL A 171 0.31 8.31 0.85
N HIS A 172 -0.24 7.41 1.66
CA HIS A 172 -0.34 7.51 3.12
C HIS A 172 0.67 6.58 3.80
N ALA A 173 1.96 6.81 3.58
CA ALA A 173 3.04 6.02 4.15
C ALA A 173 4.21 6.90 4.62
N GLY A 174 4.99 6.38 5.58
CA GLY A 174 6.18 7.07 6.08
C GLY A 174 7.35 6.98 5.11
N LYS A 175 8.38 7.80 5.34
CA LYS A 175 9.61 7.88 4.52
C LYS A 175 10.26 6.53 4.20
N ASP A 176 10.18 5.56 5.12
CA ASP A 176 10.84 4.25 4.92
C ASP A 176 10.21 3.44 3.77
N TYR A 177 8.97 3.77 3.38
CA TYR A 177 8.29 3.24 2.22
C TYR A 177 8.56 4.04 0.95
N VAL A 178 8.61 5.36 1.07
CA VAL A 178 8.52 6.26 -0.07
C VAL A 178 9.88 6.58 -0.67
N ASP A 179 10.87 6.85 0.19
CA ASP A 179 12.14 7.49 -0.19
C ASP A 179 13.16 6.50 -0.79
N TYR A 180 12.80 5.21 -0.90
CA TYR A 180 13.67 4.16 -1.45
C TYR A 180 13.29 3.75 -2.87
N GLY A 181 12.74 4.69 -3.65
CA GLY A 181 12.41 4.50 -5.07
C GLY A 181 10.95 4.17 -5.35
N LEU A 182 10.07 4.21 -4.35
CA LEU A 182 8.64 4.05 -4.58
C LEU A 182 8.10 5.28 -5.30
N GLU A 183 8.32 6.48 -4.76
CA GLU A 183 7.83 7.72 -5.38
C GLU A 183 8.46 7.94 -6.75
N SER A 184 9.79 7.86 -6.85
CA SER A 184 10.48 8.01 -8.14
C SER A 184 9.99 6.98 -9.16
N GLY A 185 9.86 5.70 -8.78
CA GLY A 185 9.40 4.66 -9.70
C GLY A 185 7.95 4.83 -10.14
N LEU A 186 7.08 5.40 -9.29
CA LEU A 186 5.73 5.77 -9.70
C LEU A 186 5.75 6.94 -10.69
N THR A 187 6.56 7.96 -10.44
CA THR A 187 6.73 9.12 -11.33
C THR A 187 7.36 8.73 -12.68
N ASP A 188 8.38 7.87 -12.67
CA ASP A 188 9.04 7.35 -13.87
C ASP A 188 8.07 6.54 -14.74
N ALA A 189 7.05 5.91 -14.12
CA ALA A 189 5.98 5.21 -14.81
C ALA A 189 4.85 6.13 -15.31
N GLY A 190 5.01 7.45 -15.22
CA GLY A 190 4.06 8.45 -15.71
C GLY A 190 2.94 8.83 -14.73
N MET A 191 3.03 8.42 -13.45
CA MET A 191 2.02 8.77 -12.44
C MET A 191 2.36 10.06 -11.69
N VAL A 192 1.32 10.76 -11.23
CA VAL A 192 1.44 11.93 -10.34
C VAL A 192 1.31 11.47 -8.90
N VAL A 193 2.35 11.66 -8.09
CA VAL A 193 2.35 11.25 -6.68
C VAL A 193 1.90 12.39 -5.77
N GLN A 194 0.93 12.12 -4.91
CA GLN A 194 0.45 13.05 -3.87
C GLN A 194 0.78 12.52 -2.48
N ARG A 195 1.34 13.38 -1.62
CA ARG A 195 1.72 13.04 -0.24
C ARG A 195 1.07 14.03 0.74
N PRO A 196 -0.23 13.92 1.02
CA PRO A 196 -0.97 14.93 1.77
C PRO A 196 -0.51 15.10 3.22
N LEU A 197 0.21 14.11 3.74
CA LEU A 197 0.79 14.11 5.10
C LEU A 197 2.28 14.48 5.12
N LEU A 198 2.88 14.81 3.97
CA LEU A 198 4.27 15.25 3.92
C LEU A 198 4.42 16.56 4.70
N GLY A 199 5.43 16.63 5.57
CA GLY A 199 5.65 17.78 6.46
C GLY A 199 4.71 17.85 7.67
N ILE A 200 3.67 17.02 7.75
CA ILE A 200 2.80 16.94 8.94
C ILE A 200 3.43 15.97 9.95
N PRO A 201 3.70 16.40 11.21
CA PRO A 201 4.21 15.50 12.24
C PRO A 201 3.23 14.35 12.51
N ILE A 202 3.76 13.15 12.78
CA ILE A 202 2.92 11.93 12.95
C ILE A 202 1.86 12.07 14.05
N GLY A 203 2.15 12.81 15.12
CA GLY A 203 1.18 13.10 16.18
C GLY A 203 -0.04 13.91 15.72
N ARG A 204 0.05 14.61 14.58
CA ARG A 204 -1.06 15.38 13.99
C ARG A 204 -1.81 14.63 12.89
N HIS A 205 -1.31 13.47 12.42
CA HIS A 205 -1.96 12.70 11.36
C HIS A 205 -3.40 12.31 11.74
N LEU A 206 -3.63 11.92 13.00
CA LEU A 206 -4.98 11.58 13.47
C LEU A 206 -5.96 12.75 13.43
N GLY A 207 -5.47 13.99 13.60
CA GLY A 207 -6.29 15.20 13.41
C GLY A 207 -6.68 15.38 11.95
N TRP A 208 -5.69 15.29 11.06
CA TRP A 208 -5.88 15.41 9.62
C TRP A 208 -6.94 14.43 9.06
N TYR A 209 -6.92 13.17 9.50
CA TYR A 209 -7.93 12.19 9.10
C TYR A 209 -9.32 12.46 9.70
N ARG A 210 -9.39 12.97 10.94
CA ARG A 210 -10.69 13.27 11.58
C ARG A 210 -11.41 14.41 10.87
N GLU A 211 -10.68 15.45 10.50
CA GLU A 211 -11.23 16.60 9.75
C GLU A 211 -11.84 16.17 8.41
N ARG A 212 -11.22 15.20 7.72
CA ARG A 212 -11.64 14.73 6.39
C ARG A 212 -12.59 13.54 6.42
N GLY A 213 -12.65 12.80 7.53
CA GLY A 213 -13.64 11.75 7.76
C GLY A 213 -14.96 12.27 8.33
N ALA A 214 -15.05 13.57 8.61
CA ALA A 214 -16.24 14.26 9.13
C ALA A 214 -16.91 15.19 8.10
N SER A 215 -16.30 15.41 6.93
CA SER A 215 -16.73 16.40 5.93
C SER A 215 -17.68 15.87 4.85
N GLU A 216 -18.24 14.67 5.01
CA GLU A 216 -19.29 14.14 4.12
C GLU A 216 -20.47 13.62 4.97
N ASN A 217 -21.16 14.54 5.65
CA ASN A 217 -22.43 14.25 6.32
C ASN A 217 -23.41 15.40 6.11
#